data_AF-A0A5E4QSV1-F1
#
_entry.id   AF-A0A5E4QSV1-F1
#
_cell.length_a   1.000
_cell.length_b   1.000
_cell.length_c   1.000
_cell.angle_alpha   90.00
_cell.angle_beta   90.00
_cell.angle_gamma   90.00
#
_symmetry.space_group_name_H-M   'P 1'
#
loop_
_entity.id
_entity.type
_entity.pdbx_description
1 polymer ?
#
loop_
_entity_poly.entity_id
_entity_poly.type
_entity_poly.pdbx_seq_one_letter_code
_entity_poly.pdbx_strand_id
1 'polypeptide(L)'
;MKKDLKDGYITEDFPKEVLEKIRELKPKLIEEREKGNTAYIKYDQLVVKEGALINEKRKRDQLTSPDNQNQAKKTTVTNSSIIKENRKNAFDLMRPRSSSITNISYNSK
;
A
#
# COMPACT_ATOMS: atom_id res chain seq x y z
N MET A 1 13.20 10.68 32.94
CA MET A 1 14.07 11.21 31.87
C MET A 1 14.39 10.08 30.91
N LYS A 2 13.93 10.15 29.65
CA LYS A 2 14.25 9.15 28.62
C LYS A 2 15.66 9.47 28.11
N LYS A 3 16.53 8.46 28.05
CA LYS A 3 17.88 8.59 27.48
C LYS A 3 17.74 8.40 25.97
N ASP A 4 18.15 9.39 25.18
CA ASP A 4 18.22 9.26 23.73
C ASP A 4 19.30 8.22 23.38
N LEU A 5 18.93 7.21 22.60
CA LEU A 5 19.85 6.16 22.16
C LEU A 5 20.82 6.80 21.15
N LYS A 6 22.12 6.71 21.40
CA LYS A 6 23.13 7.23 20.47
C LYS A 6 23.18 6.36 19.23
N ASP A 7 23.33 6.98 18.06
CA ASP A 7 23.53 6.29 16.78
C ASP A 7 24.81 5.46 16.85
N GLY A 8 24.64 4.15 16.98
CA GLY A 8 25.70 3.16 17.02
C GLY A 8 25.40 2.02 16.07
N TYR A 9 26.46 1.44 15.49
CA TYR A 9 26.33 0.26 14.64
C TYR A 9 26.52 -0.99 15.48
N ILE A 10 25.54 -1.91 15.39
CA ILE A 10 25.63 -3.23 15.98
C ILE A 10 26.07 -4.19 14.88
N THR A 11 27.20 -4.86 15.08
CA THR A 11 27.75 -5.84 14.16
C THR A 11 27.97 -7.16 14.89
N GLU A 12 27.86 -8.27 14.16
CA GLU A 12 28.22 -9.59 14.67
C GLU A 12 29.74 -9.70 14.86
N ASP A 13 30.14 -10.48 15.87
CA ASP A 13 31.55 -10.80 16.12
C ASP A 13 31.93 -12.06 15.32
N PHE A 14 32.84 -11.90 14.35
CA PHE A 14 33.25 -12.97 13.44
C PHE A 14 34.75 -13.23 13.56
N PRO A 15 35.19 -14.49 13.37
CA PRO A 15 36.61 -14.80 13.35
C PRO A 15 37.30 -14.11 12.16
N LYS A 16 38.61 -13.86 12.29
CA LYS A 16 39.40 -13.11 11.31
C LYS A 16 39.28 -13.66 9.89
N GLU A 17 39.29 -14.98 9.74
CA GLU A 17 39.17 -15.67 8.45
C GLU A 17 37.87 -15.33 7.72
N VAL A 18 36.77 -15.20 8.46
CA VAL A 18 35.45 -14.87 7.90
C VAL A 18 35.41 -13.40 7.50
N LEU A 19 36.03 -12.50 8.27
CA LEU A 19 36.14 -11.08 7.92
C LEU A 19 36.92 -10.86 6.62
N GLU A 20 37.97 -11.63 6.39
CA GLU A 20 38.74 -11.61 5.14
C GLU A 20 37.88 -12.05 3.95
N LYS A 21 37.18 -13.19 4.07
CA LYS A 21 36.22 -13.65 3.04
C LYS A 21 35.12 -12.63 2.78
N ILE A 22 34.57 -12.00 3.81
CA ILE A 22 33.55 -10.94 3.64
C ILE A 22 34.12 -9.77 2.83
N ARG A 23 35.37 -9.35 3.09
CA ARG A 23 36.04 -8.28 2.31
C ARG A 23 36.17 -8.66 0.84
N GLU A 24 36.49 -9.91 0.55
CA GLU A 24 36.58 -10.44 -0.83
C GLU A 24 35.21 -10.57 -1.52
N LEU A 25 34.14 -10.87 -0.77
CA LEU A 25 32.79 -11.02 -1.29
C LEU A 25 32.05 -9.68 -1.49
N LYS A 26 32.47 -8.61 -0.80
CA LYS A 26 31.91 -7.27 -0.96
C LYS A 26 31.85 -6.75 -2.40
N PRO A 27 32.91 -6.81 -3.23
CA PRO A 27 32.84 -6.34 -4.62
C PRO A 27 31.80 -7.12 -5.44
N LYS A 28 31.79 -8.46 -5.32
CA LYS A 28 30.79 -9.32 -6.00
C LYS A 28 29.36 -8.99 -5.58
N LEU A 29 29.15 -8.66 -4.30
CA LEU A 29 27.84 -8.23 -3.80
C LEU A 29 27.38 -6.89 -4.41
N ILE A 30 28.31 -5.95 -4.65
CA ILE A 30 27.99 -4.68 -5.31
C ILE A 30 27.60 -4.94 -6.76
N GLU A 31 28.39 -5.74 -7.49
CA GLU A 31 28.09 -6.12 -8.87
C GLU A 31 26.70 -6.77 -9.03
N GLU A 32 26.35 -7.70 -8.14
CA GLU A 32 25.02 -8.33 -8.17
C GLU A 32 23.89 -7.34 -7.87
N ARG A 33 24.12 -6.36 -7.00
CA ARG A 33 23.14 -5.29 -6.74
C ARG A 33 22.99 -4.34 -7.91
N GLU A 34 24.08 -4.01 -8.60
CA GLU A 34 24.06 -3.20 -9.82
C GLU A 34 23.31 -3.89 -10.96
N LYS A 35 23.40 -5.22 -11.05
CA LYS A 35 22.59 -6.03 -11.98
C LYS A 35 21.08 -6.03 -11.66
N GLY A 36 20.69 -5.54 -10.48
CA GLY A 36 19.31 -5.55 -10.01
C GLY A 36 18.93 -6.81 -9.21
N ASN A 37 19.89 -7.67 -8.86
CA ASN A 37 19.64 -8.81 -7.99
C ASN A 37 19.66 -8.42 -6.51
N THR A 38 18.89 -9.13 -5.68
CA THR A 38 18.93 -8.92 -4.22
C THR A 38 20.02 -9.81 -3.62
N ALA A 39 21.20 -9.24 -3.38
CA ALA A 39 22.34 -9.96 -2.79
C ALA A 39 22.68 -9.50 -1.36
N TYR A 40 22.99 -10.48 -0.49
CA TYR A 40 23.47 -10.26 0.87
C TYR A 40 24.54 -11.28 1.26
N ILE A 41 25.45 -10.88 2.15
CA ILE A 41 26.45 -11.78 2.72
C ILE A 41 25.91 -12.33 4.03
N LYS A 42 25.97 -13.66 4.19
CA LYS A 42 25.67 -14.35 5.44
C LYS A 42 26.90 -15.14 5.85
N TYR A 43 27.53 -14.76 6.96
CA TYR A 43 28.81 -15.31 7.39
C TYR A 43 29.85 -15.21 6.27
N ASP A 44 30.32 -16.34 5.72
CA ASP A 44 31.29 -16.40 4.64
C ASP A 44 30.69 -16.69 3.25
N GLN A 45 29.36 -16.54 3.10
CA GLN A 45 28.65 -16.89 1.87
C GLN A 45 27.93 -15.69 1.26
N LEU A 46 28.03 -15.57 -0.06
CA LEU A 46 27.22 -14.63 -0.85
C LEU A 46 25.92 -15.31 -1.27
N VAL A 47 24.79 -14.82 -0.76
CA VAL A 47 23.47 -15.30 -1.16
C VAL A 47 22.89 -14.32 -2.17
N VAL A 48 22.73 -14.78 -3.41
CA VAL A 48 22.07 -14.03 -4.47
C VAL A 48 20.64 -14.55 -4.59
N LYS A 49 19.68 -13.66 -4.36
CA LYS A 49 18.29 -13.88 -4.73
C LYS A 49 18.07 -13.13 -6.03
N GLU A 50 17.99 -13.89 -7.11
CA GLU A 50 17.51 -13.38 -8.38
C GLU A 50 16.16 -12.71 -8.12
N GLY A 51 16.00 -11.48 -8.60
CA GLY A 51 14.80 -10.70 -8.34
C GLY A 51 13.61 -11.56 -8.70
N ALA A 52 12.72 -11.81 -7.72
CA ALA A 52 11.48 -12.49 -8.01
C ALA A 52 10.82 -11.68 -9.13
N LEU A 53 10.83 -12.23 -10.35
CA LEU A 53 9.94 -11.83 -11.43
C LEU A 53 8.56 -11.91 -10.80
N ILE A 54 8.10 -10.75 -10.36
CA ILE A 54 6.82 -10.37 -9.81
C ILE A 54 5.85 -11.57 -9.84
N ASN A 55 6.01 -12.50 -8.89
CA ASN A 55 4.94 -13.41 -8.51
C ASN A 55 4.01 -12.60 -7.62
N GLU A 56 3.50 -11.48 -8.15
CA GLU A 56 2.52 -10.63 -7.50
C GLU A 56 1.22 -11.40 -7.45
N LYS A 57 1.11 -12.26 -6.44
CA LYS A 57 -0.17 -12.81 -5.98
C LYS A 57 -0.96 -11.79 -5.16
N ARG A 58 -0.53 -10.52 -5.12
CA ARG A 58 -1.27 -9.48 -4.38
C ARG A 58 -2.53 -9.17 -5.15
N LYS A 59 -3.68 -9.37 -4.50
CA LYS A 59 -5.00 -9.02 -5.02
C LYS A 59 -5.28 -7.51 -5.06
N ARG A 60 -4.28 -6.67 -4.82
CA ARG A 60 -4.43 -5.23 -4.67
C ARG A 60 -3.53 -4.54 -5.68
N ASP A 61 -4.15 -3.82 -6.60
CA ASP A 61 -3.46 -2.92 -7.52
C ASP A 61 -2.67 -1.88 -6.70
N GLN A 62 -1.50 -1.51 -7.22
CA GLN A 62 -0.76 -0.36 -6.70
C GLN A 62 -1.66 0.86 -6.89
N LEU A 63 -2.26 1.36 -5.81
CA LEU A 63 -3.03 2.58 -5.84
C LEU A 63 -2.03 3.70 -6.12
N THR A 64 -2.03 4.22 -7.34
CA THR A 64 -1.62 5.60 -7.56
C THR A 64 -2.54 6.45 -6.71
N SER A 65 -1.97 7.11 -5.71
CA SER A 65 -2.64 8.20 -4.99
C SER A 65 -3.36 9.07 -6.02
N PRO A 66 -4.56 9.60 -5.72
CA PRO A 66 -5.24 10.47 -6.67
C PRO A 66 -4.30 11.63 -6.98
N ASP A 67 -3.70 11.61 -8.16
CA ASP A 67 -3.15 12.83 -8.72
C ASP A 67 -4.32 13.82 -8.72
N ASN A 68 -4.08 15.02 -8.22
CA ASN A 68 -5.03 16.12 -8.24
C ASN A 68 -5.24 16.60 -9.68
N GLN A 69 -5.71 15.72 -10.55
CA GLN A 69 -6.17 16.04 -11.88
C GLN A 69 -7.66 15.76 -11.90
N ASN A 70 -8.41 16.86 -11.82
CA ASN A 70 -9.83 16.95 -12.13
C ASN A 70 -10.11 16.30 -13.49
N GLN A 71 -10.32 14.98 -13.51
CA GLN A 71 -10.84 14.29 -14.67
C GLN A 71 -11.99 13.40 -14.20
N ALA A 72 -13.19 13.93 -14.39
CA ALA A 72 -14.43 13.18 -14.28
C ALA A 72 -14.30 11.89 -15.09
N LYS A 73 -14.27 10.74 -14.40
CA LYS A 73 -14.31 9.43 -15.04
C LYS A 73 -15.64 9.32 -15.80
N LYS A 74 -15.58 9.43 -17.13
CA LYS A 74 -16.70 9.07 -18.00
C LYS A 74 -16.88 7.55 -17.90
N THR A 75 -17.88 7.12 -17.17
CA THR A 75 -18.37 5.74 -17.24
C THR A 75 -18.98 5.52 -18.62
N THR A 76 -18.29 4.74 -19.46
CA THR A 76 -18.89 4.08 -20.62
C THR A 76 -19.93 3.08 -20.13
N VAL A 77 -21.15 3.57 -19.86
CA VAL A 77 -22.34 2.72 -19.74
C VAL A 77 -22.97 2.66 -21.12
N THR A 78 -22.84 1.50 -21.73
CA THR A 78 -23.60 1.10 -22.91
C THR A 78 -25.09 1.30 -22.68
N ASN A 79 -25.72 1.96 -23.66
CA ASN A 79 -27.16 2.11 -23.89
C ASN A 79 -28.11 1.33 -22.98
N SER A 80 -28.76 2.02 -22.05
CA SER A 80 -30.14 1.72 -21.68
C SER A 80 -30.84 2.98 -21.17
N SER A 81 -31.59 3.58 -22.09
CA SER A 81 -32.83 4.33 -21.86
C SER A 81 -32.87 5.41 -20.77
N ILE A 82 -33.12 6.64 -21.24
CA ILE A 82 -34.00 7.66 -20.64
C ILE A 82 -35.00 7.06 -19.64
N ILE A 83 -34.63 6.88 -18.35
CA ILE A 83 -35.57 6.53 -17.27
C ILE A 83 -35.11 7.13 -15.94
N LYS A 84 -35.61 8.35 -15.74
CA LYS A 84 -36.11 9.00 -14.50
C LYS A 84 -35.08 9.50 -13.48
N GLU A 85 -35.02 10.83 -13.39
CA GLU A 85 -34.34 11.69 -12.39
C GLU A 85 -34.77 11.45 -10.93
N ASN A 86 -35.54 10.38 -10.63
CA ASN A 86 -36.12 10.07 -9.34
C ASN A 86 -35.60 8.79 -8.69
N ARG A 87 -34.44 8.26 -9.13
CA ARG A 87 -33.84 7.09 -8.47
C ARG A 87 -33.23 7.52 -7.14
N LYS A 88 -34.00 7.36 -6.07
CA LYS A 88 -33.47 7.48 -4.69
C LYS A 88 -32.34 6.46 -4.52
N ASN A 89 -31.27 6.85 -3.83
CA ASN A 89 -30.15 5.96 -3.57
C ASN A 89 -30.64 4.69 -2.85
N ALA A 90 -30.12 3.51 -3.22
CA ALA A 90 -30.52 2.24 -2.60
C ALA A 90 -30.31 2.24 -1.08
N PHE A 91 -29.31 2.98 -0.60
CA PHE A 91 -29.03 3.16 0.82
C PHE A 91 -30.03 4.08 1.55
N ASP A 92 -30.75 4.96 0.85
CA ASP A 92 -31.79 5.81 1.47
C ASP A 92 -33.04 5.01 1.87
N LEU A 93 -33.29 3.86 1.21
CA LEU A 93 -34.36 2.93 1.57
C LEU A 93 -34.04 2.13 2.84
N MET A 94 -32.75 1.87 3.08
CA MET A 94 -32.28 1.13 4.26
C MET A 94 -32.05 2.04 5.47
N ARG A 95 -32.07 3.35 5.30
CA ARG A 95 -31.88 4.29 6.39
C ARG A 95 -33.16 4.35 7.22
N PRO A 96 -33.13 4.06 8.54
CA PRO A 96 -34.28 4.29 9.40
C PRO A 96 -34.65 5.78 9.31
N ARG A 97 -35.89 6.06 8.90
CA ARG A 97 -36.38 7.43 8.76
C ARG A 97 -36.46 8.04 10.15
N SER A 98 -35.79 9.16 10.37
CA SER A 98 -35.99 9.98 11.56
C SER A 98 -37.47 10.37 11.59
N SER A 99 -38.18 10.04 12.66
CA SER A 99 -39.57 10.44 12.86
C SER A 99 -39.63 11.96 13.01
N SER A 100 -39.92 12.68 11.93
CA SER A 100 -40.25 14.11 12.02
C SER A 100 -41.61 14.25 12.69
N ILE A 101 -41.62 14.98 13.80
CA ILE A 101 -42.79 15.32 14.60
C ILE A 101 -43.91 15.87 13.70
N THR A 102 -45.12 15.34 13.83
CA THR A 102 -46.30 15.86 13.15
C THR A 102 -46.74 17.15 13.84
N ASN A 103 -46.64 18.30 13.17
CA ASN A 103 -47.35 19.50 13.62
C ASN A 103 -48.84 19.31 13.35
N ILE A 104 -49.54 18.76 14.34
CA ILE A 104 -51.01 18.75 14.37
C ILE A 104 -51.42 20.17 14.76
N SER A 105 -51.93 20.93 13.79
CA SER A 105 -52.64 22.18 14.06
C SER A 105 -53.98 21.85 14.71
N TYR A 106 -54.14 22.26 15.97
CA TYR A 106 -55.46 22.27 16.62
C TYR A 106 -56.13 23.60 16.29
N ASN A 107 -57.17 23.56 15.46
CA ASN A 107 -58.11 24.66 15.32
C ASN A 107 -58.90 24.81 16.63
N SER A 108 -58.70 25.92 17.33
CA SER A 108 -59.64 26.38 18.38
C SER A 108 -60.85 27.00 17.72
N LYS A 109 -62.04 26.60 18.17
CA LYS A 109 -63.30 27.31 17.96
C LYS A 109 -63.30 28.67 18.66
#